data_AF-A0A382XA62-F1
#
_entry.id   AF-A0A382XA62-F1
#
_cell.length_a   1.000
_cell.length_b   1.000
_cell.length_c   1.000
_cell.angle_alpha   90.00
_cell.angle_beta   90.00
_cell.angle_gamma   90.00
#
_symmetry.space_group_name_H-M   'P 1'
#
loop_
_entity.id
_entity.type
_entity.pdbx_description
1 polymer ?
#
loop_
_entity_poly.entity_id
_entity_poly.type
_entity_poly.pdbx_seq_one_letter_code
_entity_poly.pdbx_strand_id
1 'polypeptide(L)'
;MEVNSNHINLAFDKEINNSKTWFQDKVLDVCGHTSKILVERLMQRLVEIFLYPYFLKVSSLSEEPQDCFPATGIKINDRCASLEIGTGRVAINTRQFLRHLVDFLLRWAFCFFGILFPKGSNKTSTPAVLVFGVGDEAIFFDSNDDRFVNYCRSGPIDPLRNGKKFFIEASSGHVSSVPSNFEYSKYPLIQLLRKTTIGVFGRFKILIKHIKLFWEYLVAVVRLPQLSLLGKDFAYNGIISELDEQGV
;
A
#
# COMPACT_ATOMS: atom_id res chain seq x y z
N MET A 1 8.92 36.50 2.12
CA MET A 1 7.63 36.38 1.40
C MET A 1 6.97 35.11 1.92
N GLU A 2 5.74 35.16 2.44
CA GLU A 2 5.09 33.94 2.94
C GLU A 2 4.80 33.01 1.75
N VAL A 3 5.40 31.82 1.76
CA VAL A 3 5.16 30.82 0.71
C VAL A 3 3.80 30.19 0.96
N ASN A 4 2.84 30.47 0.06
CA ASN A 4 1.51 29.89 0.12
C ASN A 4 1.59 28.36 -0.06
N SER A 5 0.92 27.60 0.81
CA SER A 5 0.84 26.14 0.76
C SER A 5 0.37 25.61 -0.59
N ASN A 6 -0.51 26.34 -1.29
CA ASN A 6 -0.96 25.99 -2.64
C ASN A 6 0.18 26.00 -3.66
N HIS A 7 1.11 26.96 -3.58
CA HIS A 7 2.25 27.00 -4.48
C HIS A 7 3.23 25.86 -4.21
N ILE A 8 3.39 25.47 -2.95
CA ILE A 8 4.23 24.32 -2.56
C ILE A 8 3.63 23.03 -3.12
N ASN A 9 2.33 22.82 -2.95
CA ASN A 9 1.64 21.63 -3.45
C ASN A 9 1.74 21.54 -4.98
N LEU A 10 1.50 22.64 -5.70
CA LEU A 10 1.63 22.67 -7.16
C LEU A 10 3.07 22.40 -7.63
N ALA A 11 4.07 22.93 -6.93
CA ALA A 11 5.47 22.66 -7.24
C ALA A 11 5.83 21.19 -6.97
N PHE A 12 5.34 20.62 -5.88
CA PHE A 12 5.53 19.20 -5.58
C PHE A 12 4.84 18.29 -6.59
N ASP A 13 3.62 18.62 -7.01
CA ASP A 13 2.88 17.87 -8.04
C ASP A 13 3.65 17.83 -9.37
N LYS A 14 4.34 18.93 -9.71
CA LYS A 14 5.23 18.95 -10.88
C LYS A 14 6.37 17.93 -10.75
N GLU A 15 6.97 17.82 -9.57
CA GLU A 15 8.05 16.86 -9.32
C GLU A 15 7.58 15.40 -9.29
N ILE A 16 6.37 15.16 -8.79
CA ILE A 16 5.73 13.85 -8.88
C ILE A 16 5.43 13.50 -10.35
N ASN A 17 4.97 14.46 -11.15
CA ASN A 17 4.76 14.25 -12.60
C ASN A 17 6.08 13.99 -13.35
N ASN A 18 7.17 14.69 -13.01
CA ASN A 18 8.50 14.39 -13.56
C ASN A 18 8.91 12.95 -13.24
N SER A 19 8.69 12.53 -11.98
CA SER A 19 8.98 11.16 -11.54
C SER A 19 8.13 10.14 -12.29
N LYS A 20 6.84 10.43 -12.48
CA LYS A 20 5.92 9.57 -13.24
C LYS A 20 6.44 9.31 -14.65
N THR A 21 6.80 10.36 -15.38
CA THR A 21 7.38 10.26 -16.73
C THR A 21 8.65 9.41 -16.71
N TRP A 22 9.55 9.66 -15.74
CA TRP A 22 10.78 8.88 -15.60
C TRP A 22 10.54 7.38 -15.35
N PHE A 23 9.47 7.02 -14.62
CA PHE A 23 9.11 5.62 -14.38
C PHE A 23 8.39 4.96 -15.55
N GLN A 24 7.57 5.70 -16.32
CA GLN A 24 6.84 5.16 -17.46
C GLN A 24 7.77 4.48 -18.49
N ASP A 25 8.99 5.01 -18.66
CA ASP A 25 9.97 4.45 -19.58
C ASP A 25 10.75 3.24 -19.03
N LYS A 26 10.62 2.94 -17.73
CA LYS A 26 11.48 1.98 -17.02
C LYS A 26 10.73 0.81 -16.41
N VAL A 27 9.51 1.05 -15.95
CA VAL A 27 8.69 0.05 -15.27
C VAL A 27 8.08 -0.87 -16.33
N LEU A 28 8.32 -2.17 -16.19
CA LEU A 28 7.66 -3.19 -16.98
C LEU A 28 6.59 -3.90 -16.15
N ASP A 29 5.70 -4.60 -16.86
CA ASP A 29 4.76 -5.53 -16.26
C ASP A 29 5.49 -6.62 -15.48
N VAL A 30 5.12 -6.81 -14.21
CA VAL A 30 5.76 -7.78 -13.31
C VAL A 30 4.84 -8.12 -12.14
N CYS A 31 5.03 -9.30 -11.54
CA CYS A 31 4.26 -9.76 -10.38
C CYS A 31 2.73 -9.75 -10.64
N GLY A 32 2.30 -9.93 -11.88
CA GLY A 32 0.88 -9.91 -12.27
C GLY A 32 0.26 -8.51 -12.37
N HIS A 33 1.04 -7.43 -12.32
CA HIS A 33 0.56 -6.06 -12.49
C HIS A 33 1.07 -5.44 -13.79
N THR A 34 0.23 -4.61 -14.41
CA THR A 34 0.65 -3.79 -15.55
C THR A 34 1.56 -2.66 -15.09
N SER A 35 2.49 -2.26 -15.95
CA SER A 35 3.38 -1.12 -15.76
C SER A 35 2.64 0.15 -15.36
N LYS A 36 1.46 0.41 -15.95
CA LYS A 36 0.60 1.53 -15.57
C LYS A 36 0.21 1.49 -14.09
N ILE A 37 -0.29 0.35 -13.60
CA ILE A 37 -0.69 0.19 -12.18
C ILE A 37 0.54 0.37 -11.28
N LEU A 38 1.67 -0.22 -11.66
CA LEU A 38 2.91 -0.11 -10.89
C LEU A 38 3.42 1.33 -10.80
N VAL A 39 3.35 2.09 -11.88
CA VAL A 39 3.69 3.52 -11.89
C VAL A 39 2.75 4.31 -10.96
N GLU A 40 1.44 4.07 -11.04
CA GLU A 40 0.46 4.75 -10.16
C GLU A 40 0.71 4.44 -8.68
N ARG A 41 0.97 3.17 -8.34
CA ARG A 41 1.30 2.76 -6.97
C ARG A 41 2.63 3.33 -6.49
N LEU A 42 3.65 3.39 -7.36
CA LEU A 42 4.90 4.07 -7.06
C LEU A 42 4.65 5.54 -6.77
N MET A 43 3.85 6.25 -7.59
CA MET A 43 3.56 7.67 -7.36
C MET A 43 2.89 7.89 -6.00
N GLN A 44 1.92 7.06 -5.63
CA GLN A 44 1.30 7.10 -4.30
C GLN A 44 2.35 6.96 -3.20
N ARG A 45 3.26 5.99 -3.31
CA ARG A 45 4.36 5.82 -2.35
C ARG A 45 5.33 7.00 -2.32
N LEU A 46 5.63 7.62 -3.45
CA LEU A 46 6.50 8.79 -3.48
C LEU A 46 5.85 10.00 -2.82
N VAL A 47 4.55 10.20 -3.03
CA VAL A 47 3.79 11.26 -2.33
C VAL A 47 3.86 11.03 -0.82
N GLU A 48 3.57 9.81 -0.36
CA GLU A 48 3.64 9.44 1.07
C GLU A 48 5.04 9.69 1.67
N ILE A 49 6.10 9.42 0.93
CA ILE A 49 7.49 9.52 1.41
C ILE A 49 8.02 10.96 1.34
N PHE A 50 7.74 11.68 0.25
CA PHE A 50 8.44 12.92 -0.08
C PHE A 50 7.65 14.20 0.19
N LEU A 51 6.32 14.15 0.38
CA LEU A 51 5.53 15.37 0.56
C LEU A 51 6.04 16.21 1.74
N TYR A 52 6.23 15.57 2.91
CA TYR A 52 6.70 16.27 4.10
C TYR A 52 8.17 16.71 4.01
N PRO A 53 9.14 15.86 3.61
CA PRO A 53 10.52 16.30 3.36
C PRO A 53 10.64 17.45 2.35
N TYR A 54 9.79 17.46 1.32
CA TYR A 54 9.74 18.54 0.34
C TYR A 54 9.28 19.84 0.97
N PHE A 55 8.19 19.80 1.75
CA PHE A 55 7.70 20.96 2.48
C PHE A 55 8.78 21.55 3.41
N LEU A 56 9.44 20.70 4.21
CA LEU A 56 10.52 21.16 5.09
C LEU A 56 11.66 21.83 4.32
N LYS A 57 12.03 21.28 3.16
CA LYS A 57 13.09 21.86 2.33
C LYS A 57 12.70 23.24 1.78
N VAL A 58 11.46 23.38 1.31
CA VAL A 58 10.91 24.67 0.86
C VAL A 58 10.87 25.69 2.00
N SER A 59 10.38 25.30 3.18
CA SER A 59 10.35 26.17 4.36
C SER A 59 11.74 26.68 4.72
N SER A 60 12.77 25.81 4.69
CA SER A 60 14.15 26.22 4.97
C SER A 60 14.73 27.20 3.96
N LEU A 61 14.28 27.18 2.70
CA LEU A 61 14.73 28.09 1.67
C LEU A 61 13.99 29.43 1.70
N SER A 62 12.75 29.45 2.20
CA SER A 62 11.95 30.68 2.32
C SER A 62 12.48 31.69 3.35
N GLU A 63 13.40 31.26 4.22
CA GLU A 63 14.17 32.12 5.11
C GLU A 63 15.27 32.90 4.37
N GLU A 64 15.64 32.48 3.16
CA GLU A 64 16.62 33.14 2.30
C GLU A 64 15.93 34.03 1.24
N PRO A 65 16.43 35.26 1.00
CA PRO A 65 15.70 36.27 0.23
C PRO A 65 15.65 36.05 -1.29
N GLN A 66 16.30 35.02 -1.84
CA GLN A 66 16.49 34.91 -3.30
C GLN A 66 15.81 33.75 -4.02
N ASP A 67 15.36 32.67 -3.37
CA ASP A 67 14.54 31.65 -4.04
C ASP A 67 13.77 30.79 -3.02
N CYS A 68 12.45 30.76 -3.13
CA CYS A 68 11.58 29.99 -2.22
C CYS A 68 11.45 28.51 -2.61
N PHE A 69 12.06 28.06 -3.73
CA PHE A 69 11.92 26.69 -4.24
C PHE A 69 13.28 26.02 -4.42
N PRO A 70 13.37 24.68 -4.27
CA PRO A 70 14.63 23.98 -4.50
C PRO A 70 15.06 24.09 -5.96
N ALA A 71 16.33 24.44 -6.18
CA ALA A 71 16.93 24.42 -7.51
C ALA A 71 16.93 23.00 -8.12
N THR A 72 16.94 22.95 -9.46
CA THR A 72 17.07 21.70 -10.21
C THR A 72 18.37 20.97 -9.84
N GLY A 73 18.32 19.65 -9.72
CA GLY A 73 19.45 18.81 -9.32
C GLY A 73 19.65 18.65 -7.82
N ILE A 74 18.95 19.44 -6.99
CA ILE A 74 18.93 19.21 -5.53
C ILE A 74 18.27 17.85 -5.24
N LYS A 75 18.87 17.08 -4.35
CA LYS A 75 18.31 15.81 -3.88
C LYS A 75 17.62 16.01 -2.54
N ILE A 76 16.32 15.73 -2.52
CA ILE A 76 15.55 15.61 -1.30
C ILE A 76 15.71 14.18 -0.83
N ASN A 77 16.38 14.02 0.31
CA ASN A 77 16.62 12.71 0.91
C ASN A 77 15.59 12.50 2.01
N ASP A 78 14.79 11.45 1.87
CA ASP A 78 14.15 10.80 3.00
C ASP A 78 15.00 9.59 3.41
N ARG A 79 14.86 9.14 4.67
CA ARG A 79 15.53 7.95 5.20
C ARG A 79 15.37 6.73 4.28
N CYS A 80 14.30 6.69 3.47
CA CYS A 80 13.98 5.60 2.58
C CYS A 80 14.47 5.78 1.12
N ALA A 81 14.48 7.00 0.60
CA ALA A 81 14.73 7.24 -0.82
C ALA A 81 15.22 8.67 -1.05
N SER A 82 15.84 8.93 -2.20
CA SER A 82 16.14 10.28 -2.65
C SER A 82 15.40 10.62 -3.94
N LEU A 83 14.86 11.84 -3.97
CA LEU A 83 14.19 12.44 -5.13
C LEU A 83 15.05 13.60 -5.63
N GLU A 84 15.44 13.55 -6.90
CA GLU A 84 16.18 14.63 -7.55
C GLU A 84 15.22 15.62 -8.24
N ILE A 85 15.28 16.88 -7.81
CA ILE A 85 14.38 17.94 -8.27
C ILE A 85 14.66 18.30 -9.72
N GLY A 86 13.58 18.51 -10.49
CA GLY A 86 13.58 18.85 -11.91
C GLY A 86 13.74 17.64 -12.84
N THR A 87 14.46 16.60 -12.42
CA THR A 87 14.60 15.35 -13.22
C THR A 87 13.58 14.28 -12.84
N GLY A 88 13.03 14.32 -11.63
CA GLY A 88 12.12 13.29 -11.11
C GLY A 88 12.81 11.95 -10.85
N ARG A 89 14.16 11.91 -10.89
CA ARG A 89 14.90 10.67 -10.68
C ARG A 89 14.79 10.26 -9.21
N VAL A 90 14.31 9.05 -8.99
CA VAL A 90 14.27 8.44 -7.65
C VAL A 90 15.41 7.46 -7.51
N ALA A 91 16.13 7.50 -6.39
CA ALA A 91 17.13 6.50 -6.04
C ALA A 91 16.85 5.89 -4.66
N ILE A 92 17.10 4.59 -4.55
CA ILE A 92 17.02 3.85 -3.28
C ILE A 92 18.44 3.55 -2.82
N ASN A 93 18.76 3.90 -1.58
CA ASN A 93 20.03 3.53 -0.96
C ASN A 93 20.05 2.01 -0.70
N THR A 94 21.20 1.35 -0.90
CA THR A 94 21.44 -0.08 -0.59
C THR A 94 20.94 -0.50 0.79
N ARG A 95 21.15 0.33 1.83
CA ARG A 95 20.67 0.02 3.18
C ARG A 95 19.15 -0.07 3.23
N GLN A 96 18.45 0.85 2.57
CA GLN A 96 16.99 0.82 2.50
C GLN A 96 16.50 -0.31 1.61
N PHE A 97 17.15 -0.52 0.47
CA PHE A 97 16.84 -1.64 -0.41
C PHE A 97 16.85 -2.97 0.37
N LEU A 98 17.88 -3.20 1.17
CA LEU A 98 17.97 -4.39 2.03
C LEU A 98 16.84 -4.44 3.08
N ARG A 99 16.49 -3.30 3.68
CA ARG A 99 15.36 -3.22 4.61
C ARG A 99 14.04 -3.57 3.93
N HIS A 100 13.75 -3.01 2.77
CA HIS A 100 12.54 -3.35 2.00
C HIS A 100 12.53 -4.81 1.57
N LEU A 101 13.70 -5.37 1.23
CA LEU A 101 13.82 -6.79 0.92
C LEU A 101 13.48 -7.65 2.14
N VAL A 102 14.02 -7.32 3.33
CA VAL A 102 13.68 -8.02 4.58
C VAL A 102 12.19 -7.88 4.90
N ASP A 103 11.63 -6.67 4.79
CA ASP A 103 10.20 -6.42 5.02
C ASP A 103 9.32 -7.23 4.06
N PHE A 104 9.71 -7.32 2.78
CA PHE A 104 9.08 -8.19 1.80
C PHE A 104 9.17 -9.66 2.23
N LEU A 105 10.36 -10.16 2.58
CA LEU A 105 10.57 -11.55 2.97
C LEU A 105 9.72 -11.94 4.19
N LEU A 106 9.66 -11.07 5.20
CA LEU A 106 8.83 -11.29 6.39
C LEU A 106 7.34 -11.36 6.04
N ARG A 107 6.85 -10.45 5.20
CA ARG A 107 5.44 -10.43 4.76
C ARG A 107 5.12 -11.60 3.85
N TRP A 108 6.01 -11.92 2.91
CA TRP A 108 5.88 -13.04 2.01
C TRP A 108 5.82 -14.35 2.79
N ALA A 109 6.72 -14.54 3.76
CA ALA A 109 6.73 -15.73 4.62
C ALA A 109 5.45 -15.80 5.47
N PHE A 110 5.02 -14.67 6.05
CA PHE A 110 3.76 -14.61 6.78
C PHE A 110 2.55 -15.03 5.93
N CYS A 111 2.47 -14.55 4.69
CA CYS A 111 1.45 -14.96 3.73
C CYS A 111 1.56 -16.45 3.38
N PHE A 112 2.78 -16.93 3.12
CA PHE A 112 3.08 -18.33 2.81
C PHE A 112 2.60 -19.27 3.93
N PHE A 113 2.90 -18.94 5.19
CA PHE A 113 2.38 -19.69 6.34
C PHE A 113 0.86 -19.62 6.44
N GLY A 114 0.25 -18.47 6.12
CA GLY A 114 -1.21 -18.32 6.07
C GLY A 114 -1.87 -19.22 5.02
N ILE A 115 -1.19 -19.46 3.89
CA ILE A 115 -1.65 -20.36 2.82
C ILE A 115 -1.52 -21.84 3.22
N LEU A 116 -0.38 -22.21 3.83
CA LEU A 116 -0.08 -23.61 4.21
C LEU A 116 -0.87 -24.10 5.41
N PHE A 117 -1.08 -23.25 6.41
CA PHE A 117 -1.67 -23.63 7.71
C PHE A 117 -3.03 -22.96 7.91
N PRO A 118 -4.07 -23.45 7.21
CA PRO A 118 -5.41 -22.94 7.37
C PRO A 118 -5.91 -23.18 8.79
N LYS A 119 -6.44 -22.13 9.44
CA LYS A 119 -7.16 -22.33 10.69
C LYS A 119 -8.56 -22.87 10.38
N GLY A 120 -9.01 -23.88 11.12
CA GLY A 120 -10.34 -24.50 11.02
C GLY A 120 -11.46 -23.58 11.51
N SER A 121 -11.63 -22.42 10.87
CA SER A 121 -12.70 -21.47 11.18
C SER A 121 -13.98 -21.81 10.43
N ASN A 122 -15.11 -21.24 10.88
CA ASN A 122 -16.38 -21.28 10.15
C ASN A 122 -16.18 -20.64 8.78
N LYS A 123 -16.09 -21.49 7.76
CA LYS A 123 -15.77 -21.04 6.40
C LYS A 123 -16.97 -20.28 5.82
N THR A 124 -16.71 -19.18 5.14
CA THR A 124 -17.72 -18.35 4.47
C THR A 124 -17.37 -18.21 2.99
N SER A 125 -18.38 -18.26 2.12
CA SER A 125 -18.28 -17.91 0.70
C SER A 125 -18.84 -16.51 0.41
N THR A 126 -19.16 -15.74 1.45
CA THR A 126 -19.75 -14.41 1.29
C THR A 126 -18.68 -13.42 0.83
N PRO A 127 -18.92 -12.64 -0.23
CA PRO A 127 -18.03 -11.57 -0.65
C PRO A 127 -17.74 -10.61 0.50
N ALA A 128 -16.46 -10.28 0.69
CA ALA A 128 -15.99 -9.47 1.78
C ALA A 128 -15.32 -8.18 1.30
N VAL A 129 -15.61 -7.09 2.00
CA VAL A 129 -14.98 -5.80 1.77
C VAL A 129 -13.81 -5.67 2.73
N LEU A 130 -12.63 -5.45 2.17
CA LEU A 130 -11.42 -5.18 2.95
C LEU A 130 -11.25 -3.67 3.10
N VAL A 131 -11.11 -3.20 4.34
CA VAL A 131 -10.86 -1.78 4.64
C VAL A 131 -9.48 -1.64 5.25
N PHE A 132 -8.64 -0.80 4.65
CA PHE A 132 -7.26 -0.56 5.05
C PHE A 132 -7.00 0.92 5.28
N GLY A 133 -6.00 1.24 6.09
CA GLY A 133 -5.49 2.61 6.23
C GLY A 133 -6.41 3.60 6.94
N VAL A 134 -7.43 3.12 7.67
CA VAL A 134 -8.25 3.95 8.56
C VAL A 134 -7.63 3.85 9.96
N GLY A 135 -7.31 4.99 10.57
CA GLY A 135 -6.76 5.02 11.92
C GLY A 135 -7.76 4.54 12.97
N ASP A 136 -7.28 3.89 14.03
CA ASP A 136 -8.12 3.39 15.13
C ASP A 136 -8.95 4.54 15.76
N GLU A 137 -8.43 5.78 15.76
CA GLU A 137 -9.11 6.98 16.22
C GLU A 137 -10.31 7.42 15.36
N ALA A 138 -10.33 7.02 14.09
CA ALA A 138 -11.44 7.27 13.18
C ALA A 138 -12.46 6.12 13.20
N ILE A 139 -12.02 4.92 13.57
CA ILE A 139 -12.87 3.73 13.71
C ILE A 139 -13.60 3.76 15.05
N PHE A 140 -12.87 3.97 16.14
CA PHE A 140 -13.37 3.83 17.51
C PHE A 140 -13.46 5.19 18.19
N PHE A 141 -14.65 5.53 18.66
CA PHE A 141 -14.91 6.67 19.53
C PHE A 141 -15.44 6.14 20.87
N ASP A 142 -14.76 6.44 21.97
CA ASP A 142 -15.08 5.89 23.31
C ASP A 142 -15.20 4.35 23.32
N SER A 143 -14.30 3.67 22.59
CA SER A 143 -14.30 2.20 22.40
C SER A 143 -15.51 1.64 21.62
N ASN A 144 -16.27 2.48 20.93
CA ASN A 144 -17.43 2.10 20.10
C ASN A 144 -17.18 2.44 18.61
N ASP A 145 -17.57 1.54 17.71
CA ASP A 145 -17.45 1.65 16.26
C ASP A 145 -18.74 2.06 15.53
N ASP A 146 -19.83 2.35 16.22
CA ASP A 146 -21.15 2.65 15.64
C ASP A 146 -21.09 3.76 14.58
N ARG A 147 -20.32 4.82 14.82
CA ARG A 147 -20.13 5.91 13.86
C ARG A 147 -19.49 5.40 12.57
N PHE A 148 -18.48 4.54 12.69
CA PHE A 148 -17.79 3.96 11.56
C PHE A 148 -18.69 2.97 10.80
N VAL A 149 -19.41 2.10 11.52
CA VAL A 149 -20.39 1.18 10.92
C VAL A 149 -21.47 1.96 10.15
N ASN A 150 -22.01 3.03 10.74
CA ASN A 150 -23.00 3.88 10.09
C ASN A 150 -22.43 4.57 8.85
N TYR A 151 -21.18 5.04 8.91
CA TYR A 151 -20.50 5.60 7.74
C TYR A 151 -20.36 4.56 6.62
N CYS A 152 -19.95 3.32 6.94
CA CYS A 152 -19.86 2.26 5.94
C CYS A 152 -21.23 1.98 5.31
N ARG A 153 -22.30 1.90 6.11
CA ARG A 153 -23.64 1.51 5.63
C ARG A 153 -24.42 2.61 4.93
N SER A 154 -24.20 3.86 5.29
CA SER A 154 -24.99 5.01 4.78
C SER A 154 -24.16 5.99 3.97
N GLY A 155 -22.85 5.79 3.89
CA GLY A 155 -21.92 6.68 3.20
C GLY A 155 -22.01 6.61 1.68
N PRO A 156 -21.27 7.50 0.99
CA PRO A 156 -21.31 7.62 -0.47
C PRO A 156 -20.45 6.57 -1.20
N ILE A 157 -19.68 5.76 -0.48
CA ILE A 157 -18.73 4.82 -1.06
C ILE A 157 -19.44 3.49 -1.32
N ASP A 158 -19.73 3.19 -2.60
CA ASP A 158 -20.52 2.03 -3.01
C ASP A 158 -20.05 0.68 -2.46
N PRO A 159 -18.75 0.33 -2.52
CA PRO A 159 -18.27 -0.91 -1.92
C PRO A 159 -18.55 -1.00 -0.41
N LEU A 160 -18.45 0.12 0.31
CA LEU A 160 -18.73 0.13 1.75
C LEU A 160 -20.22 0.00 2.04
N ARG A 161 -21.07 0.69 1.27
CA ARG A 161 -22.51 0.68 1.46
C ARG A 161 -23.13 -0.70 1.20
N ASN A 162 -22.69 -1.34 0.12
CA ASN A 162 -23.28 -2.58 -0.37
C ASN A 162 -22.60 -3.85 0.16
N GLY A 163 -21.46 -3.72 0.87
CA GLY A 163 -20.71 -4.85 1.40
C GLY A 163 -21.53 -5.67 2.40
N LYS A 164 -21.43 -7.00 2.33
CA LYS A 164 -22.14 -7.91 3.26
C LYS A 164 -21.28 -8.23 4.48
N LYS A 165 -20.00 -8.48 4.24
CA LYS A 165 -18.98 -8.81 5.24
C LYS A 165 -17.83 -7.81 5.15
N PHE A 166 -17.24 -7.43 6.27
CA PHE A 166 -16.14 -6.48 6.35
C PHE A 166 -15.01 -7.07 7.19
N PHE A 167 -13.78 -6.95 6.67
CA PHE A 167 -12.56 -7.11 7.47
C PHE A 167 -11.82 -5.78 7.46
N ILE A 168 -11.69 -5.17 8.63
CA ILE A 168 -11.11 -3.84 8.78
C ILE A 168 -9.74 -3.95 9.46
N GLU A 169 -8.76 -3.27 8.87
CA GLU A 169 -7.44 -3.09 9.47
C GLU A 169 -7.59 -2.25 10.73
N ALA A 170 -7.30 -2.84 11.88
CA ALA A 170 -7.26 -2.16 13.16
C ALA A 170 -6.09 -2.69 13.98
N SER A 171 -5.48 -1.82 14.79
CA SER A 171 -4.40 -2.21 15.69
C SER A 171 -4.94 -2.90 16.94
N SER A 172 -6.15 -2.51 17.35
CA SER A 172 -6.88 -3.01 18.50
C SER A 172 -7.82 -4.17 18.13
N GLY A 173 -7.95 -5.14 19.05
CA GLY A 173 -8.82 -6.31 18.90
C GLY A 173 -10.25 -6.08 19.38
N HIS A 174 -10.77 -4.86 19.23
CA HIS A 174 -12.14 -4.54 19.67
C HIS A 174 -13.16 -5.41 18.92
N VAL A 175 -14.22 -5.77 19.63
CA VAL A 175 -15.37 -6.45 19.03
C VAL A 175 -16.30 -5.37 18.49
N SER A 176 -16.72 -5.51 17.24
CA SER A 176 -17.66 -4.58 16.61
C SER A 176 -19.01 -4.57 17.32
N SER A 177 -19.74 -3.46 17.24
CA SER A 177 -21.16 -3.40 17.58
C SER A 177 -22.04 -4.31 16.69
N VAL A 178 -21.53 -4.69 15.49
CA VAL A 178 -22.19 -5.64 14.57
C VAL A 178 -21.23 -6.79 14.18
N PRO A 179 -20.91 -7.73 15.11
CA PRO A 179 -19.88 -8.77 14.91
C PRO A 179 -20.16 -9.74 13.76
N SER A 180 -21.44 -9.90 13.37
CA SER A 180 -21.83 -10.74 12.25
C SER A 180 -21.28 -10.22 10.92
N ASN A 181 -21.19 -8.89 10.78
CA ASN A 181 -20.85 -8.24 9.52
C ASN A 181 -19.47 -7.59 9.54
N PHE A 182 -19.03 -7.08 10.68
CA PHE A 182 -17.78 -6.32 10.81
C PHE A 182 -16.78 -7.05 11.71
N GLU A 183 -15.55 -7.19 11.23
CA GLU A 183 -14.47 -7.84 11.96
C GLU A 183 -13.18 -7.04 11.88
N TYR A 184 -12.62 -6.75 13.05
CA TYR A 184 -11.38 -6.00 13.20
C TYR A 184 -10.19 -6.95 13.28
N SER A 185 -9.15 -6.69 12.49
CA SER A 185 -7.93 -7.48 12.53
C SER A 185 -6.73 -6.70 12.04
N LYS A 186 -5.54 -7.03 12.55
CA LYS A 186 -4.29 -6.46 12.08
C LYS A 186 -3.94 -6.83 10.63
N TYR A 187 -4.49 -7.94 10.14
CA TYR A 187 -4.20 -8.46 8.79
C TYR A 187 -5.49 -8.93 8.10
N PRO A 188 -6.35 -8.00 7.64
CA PRO A 188 -7.66 -8.30 7.05
C PRO A 188 -7.61 -9.36 5.95
N LEU A 189 -6.65 -9.25 5.03
CA LEU A 189 -6.51 -10.20 3.92
C LEU A 189 -6.20 -11.63 4.39
N ILE A 190 -5.37 -11.78 5.42
CA ILE A 190 -5.04 -13.11 5.98
C ILE A 190 -6.22 -13.65 6.77
N GLN A 191 -6.98 -12.78 7.44
CA GLN A 191 -8.19 -13.16 8.12
C GLN A 191 -9.25 -13.66 7.12
N LEU A 192 -9.41 -12.96 5.99
CA LEU A 192 -10.24 -13.38 4.87
C LEU A 192 -9.79 -14.74 4.33
N LEU A 193 -8.50 -14.88 3.98
CA LEU A 193 -7.93 -16.15 3.48
C LEU A 193 -8.23 -17.35 4.40
N ARG A 194 -8.18 -17.15 5.72
CA ARG A 194 -8.47 -18.20 6.72
C ARG A 194 -9.95 -18.56 6.81
N LYS A 195 -10.84 -17.64 6.46
CA LYS A 195 -12.29 -17.82 6.50
C LYS A 195 -12.86 -18.23 5.15
N THR A 196 -12.14 -18.03 4.04
CA THR A 196 -12.63 -18.45 2.72
C THR A 196 -12.58 -19.97 2.55
N THR A 197 -13.64 -20.54 1.97
CA THR A 197 -13.70 -21.93 1.50
C THR A 197 -12.80 -22.12 0.27
N ILE A 198 -11.50 -22.31 0.47
CA ILE A 198 -10.58 -22.63 -0.63
C ILE A 198 -10.34 -24.14 -0.64
N GLY A 199 -10.71 -24.79 -1.75
CA GLY A 199 -10.43 -26.21 -1.98
C GLY A 199 -8.92 -26.49 -2.05
N VAL A 200 -8.52 -27.76 -1.91
CA VAL A 200 -7.09 -28.16 -1.95
C VAL A 200 -6.42 -27.68 -3.24
N PHE A 201 -7.11 -27.80 -4.37
CA PHE A 201 -6.62 -27.35 -5.67
C PHE A 201 -6.44 -25.82 -5.73
N GLY A 202 -7.41 -25.05 -5.21
CA GLY A 202 -7.31 -23.59 -5.12
C GLY A 202 -6.11 -23.17 -4.27
N ARG A 203 -5.86 -23.85 -3.15
CA ARG A 203 -4.67 -23.57 -2.32
C ARG A 203 -3.36 -23.89 -3.01
N PHE A 204 -3.30 -25.00 -3.74
CA PHE A 204 -2.11 -25.35 -4.52
C PHE A 204 -1.82 -24.29 -5.60
N LYS A 205 -2.86 -23.76 -6.25
CA LYS A 205 -2.75 -22.66 -7.20
C LYS A 205 -2.23 -21.37 -6.55
N ILE A 206 -2.76 -20.99 -5.38
CA ILE A 206 -2.24 -19.85 -4.60
C ILE A 206 -0.76 -20.07 -4.27
N LEU A 207 -0.40 -21.27 -3.82
CA LEU A 207 0.98 -21.58 -3.45
C LEU A 207 1.93 -21.42 -4.63
N ILE A 208 1.57 -21.94 -5.82
CA ILE A 208 2.36 -21.75 -7.05
C ILE A 208 2.47 -20.27 -7.40
N LYS A 209 1.35 -19.53 -7.42
CA LYS A 209 1.34 -18.08 -7.68
C LYS A 209 2.26 -17.34 -6.71
N HIS A 210 2.22 -17.68 -5.42
CA HIS A 210 3.00 -17.03 -4.36
C HIS A 210 4.50 -17.34 -4.45
N ILE A 211 4.88 -18.56 -4.83
CA ILE A 211 6.29 -18.93 -5.10
C ILE A 211 6.78 -18.25 -6.37
N LYS A 212 5.98 -18.22 -7.44
CA LYS A 212 6.34 -17.52 -8.69
C LYS A 212 6.59 -16.03 -8.43
N LEU A 213 5.70 -15.40 -7.66
CA LEU A 213 5.79 -13.99 -7.28
C LEU A 213 7.10 -13.66 -6.55
N PHE A 214 7.61 -14.58 -5.72
CA PHE A 214 8.89 -14.40 -5.05
C PHE A 214 10.02 -14.17 -6.05
N TRP A 215 10.13 -15.05 -7.05
CA TRP A 215 11.18 -14.96 -8.07
C TRP A 215 10.99 -13.75 -8.99
N GLU A 216 9.76 -13.48 -9.41
CA GLU A 216 9.43 -12.29 -10.21
C GLU A 216 9.82 -11.00 -9.48
N TYR A 217 9.49 -10.91 -8.18
CA TYR A 217 9.86 -9.76 -7.36
C TYR A 217 11.37 -9.59 -7.27
N LEU A 218 12.13 -10.65 -7.00
CA LEU A 218 13.60 -10.58 -6.92
C LEU A 218 14.21 -10.06 -8.22
N VAL A 219 13.75 -10.56 -9.37
CA VAL A 219 14.21 -10.08 -10.68
C VAL A 219 13.82 -8.62 -10.90
N ALA A 220 12.59 -8.24 -10.55
CA ALA A 220 12.11 -6.87 -10.68
C ALA A 220 12.94 -5.87 -9.88
N VAL A 221 13.21 -6.16 -8.60
CA VAL A 221 13.90 -5.21 -7.72
C VAL A 221 15.41 -5.16 -7.98
N VAL A 222 16.00 -6.21 -8.54
CA VAL A 222 17.40 -6.15 -9.04
C VAL A 222 17.48 -5.25 -10.27
N ARG A 223 16.50 -5.33 -11.18
CA ARG A 223 16.45 -4.49 -12.39
C ARG A 223 16.11 -3.03 -12.07
N LEU A 224 15.14 -2.80 -11.18
CA LEU A 224 14.65 -1.48 -10.81
C LEU A 224 14.42 -1.43 -9.29
N PRO A 225 15.44 -1.06 -8.50
CA PRO A 225 15.39 -1.06 -7.02
C PRO A 225 14.23 -0.27 -6.40
N GLN A 226 13.70 0.71 -7.11
CA GLN A 226 12.55 1.54 -6.72
C GLN A 226 11.29 0.68 -6.53
N LEU A 227 11.15 -0.45 -7.23
CA LEU A 227 10.04 -1.40 -7.04
C LEU A 227 10.05 -2.03 -5.65
N SER A 228 11.17 -1.99 -4.91
CA SER A 228 11.21 -2.43 -3.51
C SER A 228 10.26 -1.64 -2.60
N LEU A 229 9.90 -0.40 -2.97
CA LEU A 229 8.89 0.41 -2.27
C LEU A 229 7.51 -0.24 -2.28
N LEU A 230 7.24 -1.12 -3.25
CA LEU A 230 6.00 -1.85 -3.40
C LEU A 230 6.06 -3.28 -2.82
N GLY A 231 7.11 -3.63 -2.08
CA GLY A 231 7.28 -4.98 -1.52
C GLY A 231 6.07 -5.45 -0.71
N LYS A 232 5.45 -4.58 0.09
CA LYS A 232 4.20 -4.91 0.82
C LYS A 232 3.09 -5.34 -0.14
N ASP A 233 2.88 -4.58 -1.20
CA ASP A 233 1.78 -4.80 -2.16
C ASP A 233 2.00 -6.13 -2.92
N PHE A 234 3.23 -6.38 -3.38
CA PHE A 234 3.58 -7.64 -4.04
C PHE A 234 3.40 -8.85 -3.13
N ALA A 235 3.81 -8.77 -1.86
CA ALA A 235 3.70 -9.90 -0.94
C ALA A 235 2.25 -10.39 -0.75
N TYR A 236 1.25 -9.54 -1.00
CA TYR A 236 -0.16 -9.89 -0.88
C TYR A 236 -0.83 -10.29 -2.20
N ASN A 237 -0.24 -9.98 -3.35
CA ASN A 237 -0.91 -10.10 -4.65
C ASN A 237 -1.31 -11.55 -5.01
N GLY A 238 -0.48 -12.53 -4.64
CA GLY A 238 -0.80 -13.94 -4.87
C GLY A 238 -2.08 -14.39 -4.16
N ILE A 239 -2.38 -13.80 -3.00
CA ILE A 239 -3.61 -14.07 -2.24
C ILE A 239 -4.79 -13.30 -2.83
N ILE A 240 -4.61 -12.00 -3.10
CA ILE A 240 -5.67 -11.13 -3.66
C ILE A 240 -6.18 -11.69 -4.98
N SER A 241 -5.28 -11.99 -5.92
CA SER A 241 -5.65 -12.49 -7.24
C SER A 241 -6.48 -13.77 -7.22
N GLU A 242 -6.22 -14.70 -6.29
CA GLU A 242 -7.04 -15.90 -6.20
C GLU A 242 -8.37 -15.65 -5.47
N LEU A 243 -8.39 -14.82 -4.43
CA LEU A 243 -9.64 -14.49 -3.74
C LEU A 243 -10.61 -13.77 -4.69
N ASP A 244 -10.10 -12.84 -5.51
CA ASP A 244 -10.87 -12.16 -6.55
C ASP A 244 -11.41 -13.16 -7.59
N GLU A 245 -10.59 -14.10 -8.06
CA GLU A 245 -11.02 -15.15 -9.00
C GLU A 245 -12.09 -16.09 -8.40
N GLN A 246 -12.13 -16.25 -7.08
CA GLN A 246 -13.15 -17.03 -6.36
C GLN A 246 -14.43 -16.22 -6.09
N GLY A 247 -14.44 -14.91 -6.37
CA GLY A 247 -15.55 -14.01 -6.12
C GLY A 247 -15.82 -13.77 -4.63
N VAL A 248 -14.77 -13.81 -3.79
CA VAL A 248 -14.86 -13.68 -2.32
C VAL A 248 -14.17 -12.44 -1.81
#